data_AF-A0A0D2MIT7-F1
#
_entry.id   AF-A0A0D2MIT7-F1
#
_cell.length_a   1.000
_cell.length_b   1.000
_cell.length_c   1.000
_cell.angle_alpha   90.00
_cell.angle_beta   90.00
_cell.angle_gamma   90.00
#
_symmetry.space_group_name_H-M   'P 1'
#
loop_
_entity.id
_entity.type
_entity.pdbx_description
1 polymer ?
#
loop_
_entity_poly.entity_id
_entity_poly.type
_entity_poly.pdbx_seq_one_letter_code
_entity_poly.pdbx_strand_id
1 'polypeptide(L)'
;MQNLLRPQSTHASCQVGLLGPDGKDLPLRLKGGSGDLGTTTVLRCDKATNTFVFEGVASEPVPSLLRDFSAPVKMVVEGQSDEQLVFLFANDSDEFNRWDAGQRLATKLILELYAAAARANADSASAASVAAAADAAGGVSPALVGAFRAVLTATDIDGSYKAMAVTLPSVSEIVDAIPQADPVLAYQVRHYVNARLASALRPELEALVAANDDDPAAPFVFDASSAARRAAKNKALGLLSFLEDEAVTADLLKR
;
A
#
# COMPACT_ATOMS: atom_id res chain seq x y z
N MET A 1 -19.23 -14.11 -36.20
CA MET A 1 -18.30 -14.87 -35.33
C MET A 1 -18.49 -14.41 -33.90
N GLN A 2 -19.39 -15.07 -33.16
CA GLN A 2 -19.52 -14.89 -31.70
C GLN A 2 -18.46 -15.76 -31.04
N ASN A 3 -17.33 -15.17 -30.63
CA ASN A 3 -16.45 -15.80 -29.64
C ASN A 3 -17.12 -15.64 -28.27
N LEU A 4 -18.10 -16.50 -28.00
CA LEU A 4 -18.55 -16.80 -26.64
C LEU A 4 -17.44 -17.62 -25.98
N LEU A 5 -16.45 -16.93 -25.43
CA LEU A 5 -15.67 -17.47 -24.31
C LEU A 5 -16.69 -17.68 -23.19
N ARG A 6 -17.30 -18.87 -23.14
CA ARG A 6 -17.99 -19.33 -21.94
C ARG A 6 -16.96 -19.24 -20.82
N PRO A 7 -17.31 -18.72 -19.62
CA PRO A 7 -16.43 -18.87 -18.48
C PRO A 7 -16.23 -20.37 -18.30
N GLN A 8 -15.04 -20.87 -18.61
CA GLN A 8 -14.67 -22.20 -18.16
C GLN A 8 -14.78 -22.17 -16.64
N SER A 9 -15.25 -23.26 -16.03
CA SER A 9 -15.25 -23.41 -14.57
C SER A 9 -13.82 -23.15 -14.07
N THR A 10 -13.57 -21.95 -13.55
CA THR A 10 -12.29 -21.57 -12.98
C THR A 10 -12.32 -22.05 -11.54
N HIS A 11 -11.68 -23.18 -11.29
CA HIS A 11 -11.24 -23.51 -9.95
C HIS A 11 -10.25 -22.42 -9.51
N ALA A 12 -10.61 -21.67 -8.47
CA ALA A 12 -9.71 -20.72 -7.83
C ALA A 12 -9.40 -21.19 -6.41
N SER A 13 -8.12 -21.14 -6.04
CA SER A 13 -7.67 -21.35 -4.67
C SER A 13 -7.49 -19.99 -4.02
N CYS A 14 -8.25 -19.70 -2.98
CA CYS A 14 -8.18 -18.45 -2.24
C CYS A 14 -7.53 -18.69 -0.88
N GLN A 15 -6.29 -18.29 -0.70
CA GLN A 15 -5.61 -18.31 0.59
C GLN A 15 -6.13 -17.15 1.44
N VAL A 16 -6.51 -17.44 2.68
CA VAL A 16 -7.17 -16.49 3.57
C VAL A 16 -6.61 -16.53 4.99
N GLY A 17 -6.68 -15.39 5.66
CA GLY A 17 -6.51 -15.21 7.09
C GLY A 17 -7.60 -14.29 7.66
N LEU A 18 -7.74 -14.30 8.98
CA LEU A 18 -8.65 -13.40 9.71
C LEU A 18 -7.83 -12.67 10.77
N LEU A 19 -7.79 -11.34 10.74
CA LEU A 19 -7.10 -10.56 11.74
C LEU A 19 -8.05 -10.14 12.86
N GLY A 20 -7.60 -10.30 14.10
CA GLY A 20 -8.26 -9.73 15.27
C GLY A 20 -8.03 -8.22 15.38
N PRO A 21 -8.73 -7.53 16.29
CA PRO A 21 -8.59 -6.08 16.47
C PRO A 21 -7.21 -5.64 16.96
N ASP A 22 -6.37 -6.57 17.43
CA ASP A 22 -4.99 -6.34 17.84
C ASP A 22 -3.96 -6.50 16.71
N GLY A 23 -4.42 -6.75 15.48
CA GLY A 23 -3.56 -6.94 14.31
C GLY A 23 -3.00 -8.35 14.18
N LYS A 24 -3.31 -9.26 15.10
CA LYS A 24 -2.81 -10.64 15.03
C LYS A 24 -3.77 -11.54 14.28
N ASP A 25 -3.21 -12.52 13.59
CA ASP A 25 -4.02 -13.54 12.95
C ASP A 25 -4.76 -14.39 14.01
N LEU A 26 -6.04 -14.64 13.73
CA LEU A 26 -6.92 -15.49 14.51
C LEU A 26 -6.80 -16.96 14.04
N PRO A 27 -6.91 -17.93 14.94
CA PRO A 27 -7.04 -19.34 14.57
C PRO A 27 -8.26 -19.57 13.69
N LEU A 28 -8.08 -20.34 12.63
CA LEU A 28 -9.10 -20.66 11.64
C LEU A 28 -9.66 -22.07 11.89
N ARG A 29 -10.99 -22.17 12.00
CA ARG A 29 -11.70 -23.43 12.12
C ARG A 29 -12.91 -23.43 11.21
N LEU A 30 -12.87 -24.22 10.15
CA LEU A 30 -13.98 -24.29 9.19
C LEU A 30 -15.09 -25.21 9.70
N LYS A 31 -16.33 -24.74 9.68
CA LYS A 31 -17.51 -25.53 10.05
C LYS A 31 -17.58 -26.81 9.21
N GLY A 32 -17.64 -27.97 9.89
CA GLY A 32 -17.68 -29.28 9.23
C GLY A 32 -16.31 -29.76 8.69
N GLY A 33 -15.23 -29.01 8.92
CA GLY A 33 -13.86 -29.41 8.64
C GLY A 33 -13.21 -30.16 9.82
N SER A 34 -12.10 -30.84 9.55
CA SER A 34 -11.33 -31.56 10.57
C SER A 34 -10.28 -30.64 11.20
N GLY A 35 -10.62 -30.05 12.35
CA GLY A 35 -9.64 -29.49 13.28
C GLY A 35 -9.19 -28.05 13.03
N ASP A 36 -8.12 -27.69 13.72
CA ASP A 36 -7.47 -26.38 13.66
C ASP A 36 -6.71 -26.23 12.33
N LEU A 37 -6.96 -25.15 11.59
CA LEU A 37 -6.31 -24.85 10.31
C LEU A 37 -5.14 -23.89 10.47
N GLY A 38 -4.70 -23.59 11.70
CA GLY A 38 -3.72 -22.55 11.98
C GLY A 38 -4.30 -21.17 11.72
N THR A 39 -3.46 -20.22 11.30
CA THR A 39 -3.86 -18.82 11.04
C THR A 39 -4.07 -18.50 9.57
N THR A 40 -3.77 -19.44 8.68
CA THR A 40 -3.89 -19.28 7.23
C THR A 40 -4.35 -20.58 6.59
N THR A 41 -5.34 -20.50 5.70
CA THR A 41 -5.86 -21.68 5.01
C THR A 41 -6.25 -21.38 3.57
N VAL A 42 -6.36 -22.41 2.74
CA VAL A 42 -6.75 -22.28 1.32
C VAL A 42 -8.19 -22.74 1.15
N LEU A 43 -9.05 -21.83 0.70
CA LEU A 43 -10.43 -22.07 0.34
C LEU A 43 -10.52 -22.41 -1.15
N ARG A 44 -11.12 -23.57 -1.47
CA ARG A 44 -11.33 -24.00 -2.85
C ARG A 44 -12.65 -23.45 -3.39
N CYS A 45 -12.58 -22.45 -4.25
CA CYS A 45 -13.71 -21.89 -4.98
C CYS A 45 -13.92 -22.67 -6.28
N ASP A 46 -14.75 -23.71 -6.23
CA ASP A 46 -15.05 -24.63 -7.34
C ASP A 46 -16.46 -24.48 -7.93
N LYS A 47 -17.28 -23.59 -7.37
CA LYS A 47 -18.63 -23.26 -7.85
C LYS A 47 -18.72 -21.77 -8.15
N ALA A 48 -19.80 -21.37 -8.83
CA ALA A 48 -20.12 -19.97 -9.02
C ALA A 48 -20.36 -19.23 -7.69
N THR A 49 -20.79 -19.95 -6.66
CA THR A 49 -20.96 -19.44 -5.30
C THR A 49 -20.54 -20.53 -4.31
N ASN A 50 -19.59 -20.19 -3.46
CA ASN A 50 -19.15 -21.00 -2.34
C ASN A 50 -19.42 -20.25 -1.03
N THR A 51 -19.77 -20.98 0.03
CA THR A 51 -19.96 -20.42 1.36
C THR A 51 -19.04 -21.15 2.33
N PHE A 52 -18.22 -20.38 3.04
CA PHE A 52 -17.30 -20.87 4.06
C PHE A 52 -17.66 -20.21 5.38
N VAL A 53 -17.73 -20.99 6.46
CA VAL A 53 -18.09 -20.50 7.80
C VAL A 53 -16.96 -20.85 8.75
N PHE A 54 -16.32 -19.83 9.30
CA PHE A 54 -15.33 -19.99 10.37
C PHE A 54 -16.02 -19.95 11.73
N GLU A 55 -15.73 -20.92 12.60
CA GLU A 55 -16.29 -21.05 13.95
C GLU A 55 -15.25 -20.64 15.01
N GLY A 56 -15.72 -20.23 16.18
CA GLY A 56 -14.83 -19.85 17.29
C GLY A 56 -14.11 -18.52 17.12
N VAL A 57 -14.62 -17.64 16.24
CA VAL A 57 -14.10 -16.28 16.05
C VAL A 57 -14.60 -15.39 17.19
N ALA A 58 -13.69 -14.99 18.09
CA ALA A 58 -14.04 -14.34 19.35
C ALA A 58 -14.47 -12.86 19.24
N SER A 59 -14.11 -12.19 18.14
CA SER A 59 -14.41 -10.79 17.84
C SER A 59 -14.61 -10.61 16.35
N GLU A 60 -15.25 -9.51 15.93
CA GLU A 60 -15.36 -9.18 14.50
C GLU A 60 -13.97 -9.07 13.85
N PRO A 61 -13.64 -9.91 12.85
CA PRO A 61 -12.31 -9.91 12.25
C PRO A 61 -12.23 -8.99 11.02
N VAL A 62 -11.02 -8.57 10.67
CA VAL A 62 -10.72 -7.99 9.35
C VAL A 62 -10.19 -9.11 8.44
N PRO A 63 -10.86 -9.43 7.33
CA PRO A 63 -10.45 -10.53 6.47
C PRO A 63 -9.25 -10.14 5.59
N SER A 64 -8.23 -10.99 5.58
CA SER A 64 -7.09 -10.95 4.66
C SER A 64 -7.32 -12.03 3.60
N LEU A 65 -7.77 -11.63 2.42
CA LEU A 65 -8.23 -12.53 1.36
C LEU A 65 -7.22 -12.54 0.21
N LEU A 66 -7.14 -13.65 -0.53
CA LEU A 66 -6.20 -13.81 -1.65
C LEU A 66 -4.72 -13.57 -1.24
N ARG A 67 -4.36 -14.02 -0.03
CA ARG A 67 -2.98 -14.01 0.49
C ARG A 67 -2.00 -14.59 -0.52
N ASP A 68 -0.78 -14.07 -0.55
CA ASP A 68 0.27 -14.42 -1.52
C ASP A 68 -0.17 -14.39 -3.00
N PHE A 69 -1.22 -13.62 -3.33
CA PHE A 69 -1.85 -13.63 -4.64
C PHE A 69 -2.21 -15.05 -5.12
N SER A 70 -2.81 -15.85 -4.22
CA SER A 70 -3.01 -17.30 -4.40
C SER A 70 -3.78 -17.73 -5.66
N ALA A 71 -4.48 -16.81 -6.33
CA ALA A 71 -5.07 -17.01 -7.64
C ALA A 71 -5.01 -15.74 -8.50
N PRO A 72 -4.81 -15.85 -9.83
CA PRO A 72 -4.73 -14.70 -10.74
C PRO A 72 -6.13 -14.17 -11.10
N VAL A 73 -6.84 -13.64 -10.11
CA VAL A 73 -8.22 -13.14 -10.23
C VAL A 73 -8.31 -11.68 -9.84
N LYS A 74 -9.32 -10.99 -10.37
CA LYS A 74 -9.72 -9.68 -9.86
C LYS A 74 -10.61 -9.88 -8.64
N MET A 75 -10.11 -9.51 -7.46
CA MET A 75 -10.88 -9.60 -6.23
C MET A 75 -11.66 -8.31 -5.98
N VAL A 76 -12.94 -8.46 -5.65
CA VAL A 76 -13.80 -7.38 -5.16
C VAL A 76 -14.32 -7.80 -3.80
N VAL A 77 -14.06 -6.99 -2.77
CA VAL A 77 -14.55 -7.23 -1.41
C VAL A 77 -15.67 -6.25 -1.12
N GLU A 78 -16.90 -6.73 -1.16
CA GLU A 78 -18.08 -5.91 -0.89
C GLU A 78 -18.10 -5.48 0.58
N GLY A 79 -18.39 -4.19 0.82
CA GLY A 79 -18.50 -3.63 2.18
C GLY A 79 -17.17 -3.40 2.89
N GLN A 80 -16.02 -3.63 2.24
CA GLN A 80 -14.73 -3.32 2.85
C GLN A 80 -14.55 -1.80 3.00
N SER A 81 -14.31 -1.34 4.24
CA SER A 81 -14.17 0.08 4.54
C SER A 81 -12.72 0.57 4.38
N ASP A 82 -12.54 1.89 4.30
CA ASP A 82 -11.20 2.49 4.28
C ASP A 82 -10.46 2.24 5.59
N GLU A 83 -11.17 2.21 6.73
CA GLU A 83 -10.60 1.88 8.03
C GLU A 83 -10.05 0.45 8.06
N GLN A 84 -10.75 -0.51 7.41
CA GLN A 84 -10.25 -1.87 7.27
C GLN A 84 -9.02 -1.94 6.35
N LEU A 85 -8.98 -1.17 5.27
CA LEU A 85 -7.78 -1.10 4.41
C LEU A 85 -6.60 -0.47 5.15
N VAL A 86 -6.83 0.59 5.93
CA VAL A 86 -5.80 1.24 6.76
C VAL A 86 -5.29 0.24 7.78
N PHE A 87 -6.19 -0.52 8.39
CA PHE A 87 -5.86 -1.57 9.33
C PHE A 87 -5.02 -2.68 8.68
N LEU A 88 -5.39 -3.17 7.49
CA LEU A 88 -4.62 -4.18 6.76
C LEU A 88 -3.23 -3.66 6.36
N PHE A 89 -3.14 -2.43 5.83
CA PHE A 89 -1.85 -1.85 5.47
C PHE A 89 -0.93 -1.67 6.69
N ALA A 90 -1.49 -1.36 7.86
CA ALA A 90 -0.72 -1.23 9.08
C ALA A 90 -0.35 -2.58 9.71
N ASN A 91 -1.16 -3.63 9.58
CA ASN A 91 -1.07 -4.83 10.45
C ASN A 91 -1.11 -6.19 9.75
N ASP A 92 -1.50 -6.30 8.47
CA ASP A 92 -1.64 -7.62 7.85
C ASP A 92 -0.31 -8.38 7.87
N SER A 93 -0.38 -9.65 8.30
CA SER A 93 0.76 -10.57 8.35
C SER A 93 1.15 -11.05 6.95
N ASP A 94 0.24 -10.96 5.97
CA ASP A 94 0.51 -11.20 4.57
C ASP A 94 1.09 -9.95 3.91
N GLU A 95 2.37 -10.01 3.54
CA GLU A 95 3.12 -8.91 2.94
C GLU A 95 2.46 -8.40 1.64
N PHE A 96 1.91 -9.29 0.83
CA PHE A 96 1.23 -8.91 -0.41
C PHE A 96 -0.04 -8.10 -0.13
N ASN A 97 -0.93 -8.58 0.74
CA ASN A 97 -2.17 -7.90 1.09
C ASN A 97 -1.93 -6.60 1.86
N ARG A 98 -0.90 -6.55 2.69
CA ARG A 98 -0.46 -5.32 3.33
C ARG A 98 -0.06 -4.28 2.28
N TRP A 99 0.74 -4.66 1.28
CA TRP A 99 1.08 -3.79 0.15
C TRP A 99 -0.14 -3.41 -0.69
N ASP A 100 -1.00 -4.37 -1.07
CA ASP A 100 -2.19 -4.14 -1.90
C ASP A 100 -3.17 -3.17 -1.22
N ALA A 101 -3.39 -3.31 0.08
CA ALA A 101 -4.20 -2.38 0.86
C ALA A 101 -3.63 -0.94 0.79
N GLY A 102 -2.32 -0.80 0.93
CA GLY A 102 -1.62 0.48 0.75
C GLY A 102 -1.80 1.06 -0.65
N GLN A 103 -1.65 0.24 -1.70
CA GLN A 103 -1.83 0.65 -3.09
C GLN A 103 -3.27 1.10 -3.37
N ARG A 104 -4.27 0.36 -2.88
CA ARG A 104 -5.69 0.68 -3.05
C ARG A 104 -6.05 2.00 -2.36
N LEU A 105 -5.58 2.21 -1.13
CA LEU A 105 -5.78 3.47 -0.41
C LEU A 105 -5.11 4.66 -1.11
N ALA A 106 -3.84 4.50 -1.50
CA ALA A 106 -3.09 5.54 -2.19
C ALA A 106 -3.71 5.89 -3.54
N THR A 107 -4.12 4.89 -4.32
CA THR A 107 -4.79 5.08 -5.60
C THR A 107 -6.11 5.83 -5.41
N LYS A 108 -6.97 5.36 -4.49
CA LYS A 108 -8.25 6.01 -4.19
C LYS A 108 -8.05 7.49 -3.84
N LEU A 109 -7.14 7.77 -2.89
CA LEU A 109 -6.84 9.13 -2.48
C LEU A 109 -6.36 10.00 -3.66
N ILE A 110 -5.40 9.51 -4.43
CA ILE A 110 -4.85 10.27 -5.56
C ILE A 110 -5.92 10.59 -6.60
N LEU A 111 -6.81 9.63 -6.91
CA LEU A 111 -7.92 9.85 -7.85
C LEU A 111 -8.93 10.87 -7.32
N GLU A 112 -9.25 10.84 -6.02
CA GLU A 112 -10.14 11.82 -5.38
C GLU A 112 -9.54 13.24 -5.41
N LEU A 113 -8.26 13.37 -5.06
CA LEU A 113 -7.53 14.65 -5.10
C LEU A 113 -7.37 15.17 -6.54
N TYR A 114 -7.11 14.28 -7.51
CA TYR A 114 -7.08 14.63 -8.93
C TYR A 114 -8.43 15.19 -9.38
N ALA A 115 -9.53 14.49 -9.06
CA ALA A 115 -10.87 14.95 -9.44
C ALA A 115 -11.23 16.29 -8.78
N ALA A 116 -10.78 16.53 -7.55
CA ALA A 116 -10.95 17.82 -6.88
C ALA A 116 -10.17 18.95 -7.56
N ALA A 117 -8.90 18.70 -7.91
CA ALA A 117 -8.08 19.67 -8.61
C ALA A 117 -8.61 19.98 -10.02
N ALA A 118 -9.01 18.96 -10.79
CA ALA A 118 -9.62 19.14 -12.10
C ALA A 118 -10.90 20.01 -12.04
N ARG A 119 -11.79 19.76 -11.07
CA ARG A 119 -13.01 20.58 -10.86
C ARG A 119 -12.71 22.03 -10.50
N ALA A 120 -11.58 22.30 -9.86
CA ALA A 120 -11.16 23.66 -9.53
C ALA A 120 -10.64 24.43 -10.75
N ASN A 121 -10.74 23.86 -11.97
CA ASN A 121 -10.11 24.35 -13.19
C ASN A 121 -8.62 24.63 -12.94
N ALA A 122 -7.97 23.68 -12.26
CA ALA A 122 -6.52 23.63 -12.13
C ALA A 122 -5.82 23.35 -13.48
N ASP A 123 -6.49 23.50 -14.61
CA ASP A 123 -6.05 23.13 -15.97
C ASP A 123 -4.92 24.02 -16.53
N SER A 124 -4.20 24.72 -15.65
CA SER A 124 -2.92 25.40 -15.88
C SER A 124 -2.14 25.58 -14.54
N ALA A 125 -2.42 24.71 -13.56
CA ALA A 125 -2.12 24.95 -12.17
C ALA A 125 -0.64 24.83 -11.83
N SER A 126 -0.12 25.94 -11.32
CA SER A 126 1.02 25.90 -10.41
C SER A 126 0.82 24.85 -9.31
N ALA A 127 1.93 24.31 -8.79
CA ALA A 127 1.91 23.38 -7.65
C ALA A 127 1.07 23.92 -6.46
N ALA A 128 1.05 25.24 -6.26
CA ALA A 128 0.28 25.90 -5.21
C ALA A 128 -1.25 25.76 -5.38
N SER A 129 -1.76 25.92 -6.60
CA SER A 129 -3.20 25.75 -6.87
C SER A 129 -3.66 24.30 -6.74
N VAL A 130 -2.83 23.33 -7.13
CA VAL A 130 -3.11 21.90 -6.91
C VAL A 130 -3.12 21.59 -5.42
N ALA A 131 -2.13 22.08 -4.67
CA ALA A 131 -2.06 21.87 -3.22
C ALA A 131 -3.29 22.46 -2.51
N ALA A 132 -3.72 23.67 -2.86
CA ALA A 132 -4.91 24.30 -2.28
C ALA A 132 -6.19 23.49 -2.55
N ALA A 133 -6.38 23.00 -3.78
CA ALA A 133 -7.53 22.16 -4.12
C ALA A 133 -7.48 20.81 -3.39
N ALA A 134 -6.30 20.20 -3.27
CA ALA A 134 -6.12 18.95 -2.55
C ALA A 134 -6.36 19.09 -1.04
N ASP A 135 -5.85 20.16 -0.42
CA ASP A 135 -6.11 20.48 0.99
C ASP A 135 -7.62 20.72 1.24
N ALA A 136 -8.29 21.44 0.34
CA ALA A 136 -9.74 21.66 0.41
C ALA A 136 -10.56 20.35 0.26
N ALA A 137 -10.00 19.35 -0.41
CA ALA A 137 -10.59 18.01 -0.55
C ALA A 137 -10.24 17.06 0.62
N GLY A 138 -9.56 17.54 1.66
CA GLY A 138 -9.20 16.76 2.85
C GLY A 138 -7.75 16.26 2.87
N GLY A 139 -7.00 16.42 1.78
CA GLY A 139 -5.58 16.10 1.70
C GLY A 139 -5.24 14.66 2.09
N VAL A 140 -4.04 14.47 2.66
CA VAL A 140 -3.62 13.16 3.18
C VAL A 140 -4.11 12.98 4.61
N SER A 141 -4.93 11.95 4.85
CA SER A 141 -5.54 11.71 6.15
C SER A 141 -4.52 11.28 7.22
N PRO A 142 -4.71 11.65 8.51
CA PRO A 142 -3.85 11.19 9.59
C PRO A 142 -3.82 9.65 9.75
N ALA A 143 -4.93 8.98 9.44
CA ALA A 143 -5.03 7.52 9.45
C ALA A 143 -4.08 6.88 8.41
N LEU A 144 -4.04 7.42 7.20
CA LEU A 144 -3.12 6.96 6.16
C LEU A 144 -1.66 7.21 6.57
N VAL A 145 -1.35 8.41 7.07
CA VAL A 145 -0.01 8.71 7.62
C VAL A 145 0.36 7.70 8.72
N GLY A 146 -0.57 7.37 9.61
CA GLY A 146 -0.41 6.35 10.64
C GLY A 146 -0.05 4.97 10.10
N ALA A 147 -0.70 4.52 9.04
CA ALA A 147 -0.39 3.24 8.41
C ALA A 147 0.97 3.24 7.71
N PHE A 148 1.32 4.30 6.97
CA PHE A 148 2.67 4.46 6.42
C PHE A 148 3.75 4.43 7.51
N ARG A 149 3.50 5.11 8.63
CA ARG A 149 4.40 5.09 9.81
C ARG A 149 4.58 3.67 10.33
N ALA A 150 3.49 2.93 10.52
CA ALA A 150 3.53 1.56 11.03
C ALA A 150 4.39 0.65 10.15
N VAL A 151 4.33 0.80 8.82
CA VAL A 151 5.19 0.06 7.88
C VAL A 151 6.65 0.50 8.00
N LEU A 152 6.94 1.80 8.02
CA LEU A 152 8.32 2.30 8.12
C LEU A 152 9.02 1.86 9.42
N THR A 153 8.27 1.81 10.52
CA THR A 153 8.80 1.48 11.86
C THR A 153 8.67 0.01 12.24
N ALA A 154 7.99 -0.81 11.44
CA ALA A 154 7.87 -2.24 11.64
C ALA A 154 9.24 -2.93 11.76
N THR A 155 9.38 -3.91 12.64
CA THR A 155 10.66 -4.59 12.93
C THR A 155 10.71 -6.02 12.40
N ASP A 156 9.59 -6.50 11.89
CA ASP A 156 9.34 -7.85 11.37
C ASP A 156 9.41 -7.94 9.84
N ILE A 157 9.59 -6.81 9.15
CA ILE A 157 9.69 -6.73 7.69
C ILE A 157 11.02 -6.06 7.26
N ASP A 158 11.57 -6.51 6.14
CA ASP A 158 12.87 -6.02 5.66
C ASP A 158 12.78 -4.64 4.96
N GLY A 159 13.95 -4.04 4.69
CA GLY A 159 14.03 -2.73 4.06
C GLY A 159 13.57 -2.68 2.61
N SER A 160 13.67 -3.78 1.85
CA SER A 160 13.16 -3.86 0.47
C SER A 160 11.64 -3.82 0.46
N TYR A 161 11.02 -4.61 1.34
CA TYR A 161 9.58 -4.65 1.50
C TYR A 161 9.05 -3.29 1.96
N LYS A 162 9.65 -2.67 2.99
CA LYS A 162 9.27 -1.31 3.42
C LYS A 162 9.30 -0.32 2.25
N ALA A 163 10.36 -0.37 1.45
CA ALA A 163 10.52 0.54 0.32
C ALA A 163 9.43 0.35 -0.75
N MET A 164 9.07 -0.91 -1.02
CA MET A 164 7.98 -1.27 -1.93
C MET A 164 6.60 -0.88 -1.38
N ALA A 165 6.32 -1.25 -0.13
CA ALA A 165 5.05 -1.01 0.57
C ALA A 165 4.67 0.47 0.66
N VAL A 166 5.64 1.37 0.79
CA VAL A 166 5.40 2.82 0.88
C VAL A 166 5.55 3.54 -0.47
N THR A 167 5.56 2.81 -1.59
CA THR A 167 5.63 3.41 -2.92
C THR A 167 4.25 3.69 -3.49
N LEU A 168 3.90 4.97 -3.61
CA LEU A 168 2.68 5.40 -4.28
C LEU A 168 2.63 4.94 -5.75
N PRO A 169 1.42 4.69 -6.29
CA PRO A 169 1.20 4.46 -7.71
C PRO A 169 1.97 5.45 -8.59
N SER A 170 2.51 4.96 -9.69
CA SER A 170 3.20 5.74 -10.70
C SER A 170 2.24 6.70 -11.42
N VAL A 171 2.80 7.72 -12.08
CA VAL A 171 2.00 8.65 -12.91
C VAL A 171 1.28 7.90 -14.03
N SER A 172 1.92 6.90 -14.63
CA SER A 172 1.31 6.07 -15.68
C SER A 172 0.09 5.30 -15.17
N GLU A 173 0.19 4.67 -14.00
CA GLU A 173 -0.96 3.97 -13.39
C GLU A 173 -2.12 4.92 -13.08
N ILE A 174 -1.82 6.14 -12.63
CA ILE A 174 -2.83 7.17 -12.35
C ILE A 174 -3.50 7.62 -13.65
N VAL A 175 -2.71 7.89 -14.70
CA VAL A 175 -3.21 8.32 -16.02
C VAL A 175 -4.07 7.23 -16.66
N ASP A 176 -3.65 5.97 -16.60
CA ASP A 176 -4.41 4.84 -17.15
C ASP A 176 -5.76 4.63 -16.45
N ALA A 177 -5.88 5.03 -15.18
CA ALA A 177 -7.11 4.94 -14.41
C ALA A 177 -8.13 6.04 -14.73
N ILE A 178 -7.74 7.10 -15.45
CA ILE A 178 -8.59 8.27 -15.71
C ILE A 178 -8.78 8.45 -17.23
N PRO A 179 -10.02 8.39 -17.74
CA PRO A 179 -10.29 8.71 -19.14
C PRO A 179 -9.87 10.16 -19.46
N GLN A 180 -9.03 10.32 -20.48
CA GLN A 180 -8.50 11.64 -20.91
C GLN A 180 -7.76 12.39 -19.79
N ALA A 181 -6.96 11.69 -18.99
CA ALA A 181 -6.19 12.29 -17.91
C ALA A 181 -5.21 13.38 -18.41
N ASP A 182 -5.06 14.45 -17.63
CA ASP A 182 -3.95 15.39 -17.74
C ASP A 182 -2.73 14.81 -16.97
N PRO A 183 -1.65 14.43 -17.67
CA PRO A 183 -0.47 13.86 -17.03
C PRO A 183 0.27 14.86 -16.14
N VAL A 184 0.18 16.17 -16.41
CA VAL A 184 0.80 17.21 -15.58
C VAL A 184 0.05 17.32 -14.26
N LEU A 185 -1.28 17.35 -14.30
CA LEU A 185 -2.11 17.35 -13.09
C LEU A 185 -1.91 16.08 -12.26
N ALA A 186 -1.85 14.91 -12.90
CA ALA A 186 -1.57 13.64 -12.24
C ALA A 186 -0.20 13.64 -11.52
N TYR A 187 0.83 14.17 -12.18
CA TYR A 187 2.15 14.36 -11.56
C TYR A 187 2.07 15.30 -10.35
N GLN A 188 1.43 16.46 -10.48
CA GLN A 188 1.35 17.46 -9.40
C GLN A 188 0.58 16.94 -8.18
N VAL A 189 -0.51 16.20 -8.38
CA VAL A 189 -1.27 15.57 -7.28
C VAL A 189 -0.42 14.51 -6.59
N ARG A 190 0.27 13.66 -7.35
CA ARG A 190 1.19 12.67 -6.79
C ARG A 190 2.34 13.33 -6.03
N HIS A 191 2.87 14.43 -6.53
CA HIS A 191 3.90 15.22 -5.88
C HIS A 191 3.40 15.76 -4.54
N TYR A 192 2.20 16.36 -4.52
CA TYR A 192 1.54 16.83 -3.30
C TYR A 192 1.43 15.70 -2.26
N VAL A 193 0.95 14.51 -2.63
CA VAL A 193 0.81 13.38 -1.68
C VAL A 193 2.16 12.95 -1.11
N ASN A 194 3.20 12.82 -1.94
CA ASN A 194 4.55 12.51 -1.46
C ASN A 194 5.07 13.58 -0.50
N ALA A 195 4.93 14.87 -0.83
CA ALA A 195 5.40 15.97 0.01
C ALA A 195 4.68 15.98 1.37
N ARG A 196 3.37 15.73 1.40
CA ARG A 196 2.59 15.65 2.66
C ARG A 196 2.99 14.44 3.51
N LEU A 197 3.21 13.28 2.89
CA LEU A 197 3.73 12.09 3.59
C LEU A 197 5.14 12.33 4.13
N ALA A 198 6.03 12.88 3.30
CA ALA A 198 7.40 13.20 3.70
C ALA A 198 7.44 14.18 4.87
N SER A 199 6.59 15.20 4.85
CA SER A 199 6.50 16.19 5.93
C SER A 199 6.01 15.56 7.23
N ALA A 200 4.96 14.75 7.17
CA ALA A 200 4.37 14.12 8.34
C ALA A 200 5.18 12.95 8.92
N LEU A 201 6.08 12.37 8.13
CA LEU A 201 6.91 11.22 8.48
C LEU A 201 8.41 11.56 8.53
N ARG A 202 8.76 12.85 8.52
CA ARG A 202 10.16 13.30 8.49
C ARG A 202 11.02 12.63 9.57
N PRO A 203 10.62 12.56 10.85
CA PRO A 203 11.42 11.91 11.89
C PRO A 203 11.70 10.43 11.59
N GLU A 204 10.70 9.69 11.12
CA GLU A 204 10.82 8.27 10.81
C GLU A 204 11.67 8.02 9.56
N LEU A 205 11.56 8.90 8.56
CA LEU A 205 12.38 8.84 7.35
C LEU A 205 13.85 9.15 7.67
N GLU A 206 14.12 10.18 8.46
CA GLU A 206 15.48 10.52 8.92
C GLU A 206 16.09 9.39 9.75
N ALA A 207 15.31 8.79 10.66
CA ALA A 207 15.73 7.61 11.42
C ALA A 207 16.03 6.41 10.52
N LEU A 208 15.21 6.17 9.48
CA LEU A 208 15.43 5.08 8.54
C LEU A 208 16.68 5.29 7.70
N VAL A 209 16.98 6.54 7.29
CA VAL A 209 18.25 6.87 6.63
C VAL A 209 19.42 6.59 7.57
N ALA A 210 19.40 7.10 8.79
CA ALA A 210 20.48 6.93 9.76
C ALA A 210 20.75 5.46 10.09
N ALA A 211 19.70 4.65 10.25
CA ALA A 211 19.82 3.22 10.55
C ALA A 211 20.37 2.38 9.38
N ASN A 212 20.34 2.89 8.14
CA ASN A 212 20.76 2.19 6.94
C ASN A 212 21.90 2.89 6.19
N ASP A 213 22.58 3.86 6.82
CA ASP A 213 23.71 4.56 6.23
C ASP A 213 24.99 3.74 6.39
N ASP A 214 25.46 3.14 5.31
CA ASP A 214 26.77 2.47 5.29
C ASP A 214 27.91 3.53 5.25
N ASP A 215 29.06 3.21 5.84
CA ASP A 215 30.29 4.02 5.74
C ASP A 215 30.68 4.22 4.26
N PRO A 216 30.89 5.47 3.78
CA PRO A 216 31.33 5.73 2.40
C PRO A 216 32.62 5.01 1.99
N ALA A 217 33.48 4.65 2.94
CA ALA A 217 34.70 3.88 2.69
C ALA A 217 34.46 2.36 2.60
N ALA A 218 33.28 1.87 2.97
CA ALA A 218 32.96 0.45 2.91
C ALA A 218 32.85 -0.03 1.46
N PRO A 219 33.37 -1.23 1.13
CA PRO A 219 33.22 -1.80 -0.20
C PRO A 219 31.76 -2.12 -0.49
N PHE A 220 31.35 -1.98 -1.74
CA PHE A 220 30.02 -2.40 -2.18
C PHE A 220 29.84 -3.92 -2.01
N VAL A 221 28.75 -4.33 -1.37
CA VAL A 221 28.38 -5.73 -1.18
C VAL A 221 27.09 -6.06 -1.93
N PHE A 222 27.15 -7.12 -2.76
CA PHE A 222 26.04 -7.65 -3.54
C PHE A 222 25.39 -8.85 -2.83
N ASP A 223 24.61 -8.57 -1.79
CA ASP A 223 23.77 -9.56 -1.10
C ASP A 223 22.38 -8.98 -0.79
N ALA A 224 21.44 -9.85 -0.41
CA ALA A 224 20.05 -9.48 -0.15
C ALA A 224 19.92 -8.49 1.02
N SER A 225 20.66 -8.71 2.12
CA SER A 225 20.58 -7.87 3.30
C SER A 225 21.08 -6.44 3.03
N SER A 226 22.18 -6.29 2.28
CA SER A 226 22.74 -5.00 1.89
C SER A 226 21.87 -4.33 0.82
N ALA A 227 21.25 -5.10 -0.08
CA ALA A 227 20.25 -4.57 -1.00
C ALA A 227 19.03 -4.00 -0.27
N ALA A 228 18.53 -4.70 0.76
CA ALA A 228 17.39 -4.25 1.57
C ALA A 228 17.70 -2.96 2.35
N ARG A 229 18.90 -2.84 2.95
CA ARG A 229 19.33 -1.59 3.60
C ARG A 229 19.37 -0.42 2.63
N ARG A 230 19.99 -0.62 1.45
CA ARG A 230 20.05 0.41 0.40
C ARG A 230 18.66 0.80 -0.11
N ALA A 231 17.76 -0.18 -0.30
CA ALA A 231 16.39 0.08 -0.75
C ALA A 231 15.64 0.96 0.26
N ALA A 232 15.68 0.63 1.55
CA ALA A 232 15.07 1.42 2.61
C ALA A 232 15.64 2.84 2.67
N LYS A 233 16.98 2.97 2.70
CA LYS A 233 17.67 4.26 2.70
C LYS A 233 17.27 5.12 1.51
N ASN A 234 17.39 4.58 0.30
CA ASN A 234 17.11 5.32 -0.94
C ASN A 234 15.64 5.72 -1.04
N LYS A 235 14.72 4.87 -0.57
CA LYS A 235 13.31 5.23 -0.51
C LYS A 235 13.07 6.38 0.47
N ALA A 236 13.65 6.33 1.65
CA ALA A 236 13.50 7.38 2.65
C ALA A 236 14.06 8.72 2.15
N LEU A 237 15.26 8.70 1.55
CA LEU A 237 15.88 9.83 0.89
C LEU A 237 15.02 10.40 -0.25
N GLY A 238 14.49 9.54 -1.11
CA GLY A 238 13.61 9.94 -2.21
C GLY A 238 12.26 10.51 -1.73
N LEU A 239 11.79 10.16 -0.54
CA LEU A 239 10.64 10.82 0.08
C LEU A 239 11.03 12.17 0.68
N LEU A 240 12.13 12.22 1.44
CA LEU A 240 12.64 13.46 2.04
C LEU A 240 12.94 14.54 0.99
N SER A 241 13.35 14.16 -0.23
CA SER A 241 13.59 15.13 -1.31
C SER A 241 12.36 15.95 -1.71
N PHE A 242 11.14 15.45 -1.47
CA PHE A 242 9.91 16.22 -1.73
C PHE A 242 9.70 17.40 -0.76
N LEU A 243 10.52 17.51 0.29
CA LEU A 243 10.49 18.66 1.20
C LEU A 243 11.21 19.89 0.62
N GLU A 244 12.05 19.70 -0.40
CA GLU A 244 12.89 20.76 -0.99
C GLU A 244 13.73 21.52 0.07
N ASP A 245 14.05 20.85 1.19
CA ASP A 245 14.88 21.38 2.27
C ASP A 245 16.35 21.39 1.83
N GLU A 246 17.02 22.53 1.95
CA GLU A 246 18.42 22.68 1.53
C GLU A 246 19.36 21.70 2.25
N ALA A 247 19.10 21.39 3.52
CA ALA A 247 19.93 20.45 4.28
C ALA A 247 19.75 19.02 3.77
N VAL A 248 18.51 18.62 3.51
CA VAL A 248 18.19 17.31 2.89
C VAL A 248 18.83 17.21 1.50
N THR A 249 18.72 18.27 0.70
CA THR A 249 19.30 18.33 -0.63
C THR A 249 20.82 18.23 -0.60
N ALA A 250 21.48 18.94 0.33
CA ALA A 250 22.92 18.86 0.50
C ALA A 250 23.37 17.44 0.92
N ASP A 251 22.62 16.75 1.77
CA ASP A 251 22.92 15.38 2.18
C ASP A 251 22.69 14.35 1.07
N LEU A 252 21.72 14.58 0.19
CA LEU A 252 21.52 13.78 -1.02
C LEU A 252 22.70 13.92 -2.00
N LEU A 253 23.26 15.13 -2.15
CA LEU A 253 24.33 15.43 -3.10
C LEU A 253 25.74 15.01 -2.64
N LYS A 254 25.94 14.74 -1.35
CA LYS A 254 27.23 14.26 -0.81
C LYS A 254 27.50 12.78 -1.09
N ARG A 255 26.51 12.04 -1.59
CA ARG A 255 26.53 10.59 -1.75
C ARG A 255 26.50 10.20 -3.23
#